data_AF-T2IXY6-F1
#
_entry.id   AF-T2IXY6-F1
#
_cell.length_a   1.000
_cell.length_b   1.000
_cell.length_c   1.000
_cell.angle_alpha   90.00
_cell.angle_beta   90.00
_cell.angle_gamma   90.00
#
_symmetry.space_group_name_H-M   'P 1'
#
loop_
_entity.id
_entity.type
_entity.pdbx_description
1 polymer ?
#
loop_
_entity_poly.entity_id
_entity_poly.type
_entity_poly.pdbx_seq_one_letter_code
_entity_poly.pdbx_strand_id
1 'polypeptide(L)' 'MNSGLIHEKSAVVAEFKKIGWKWGGHWRSLKDYQHFSHNGQ' A
#
# COMPACT_ATOMS: atom_id res chain seq x y z
N MET A 1 0.25 9.88 -13.96
CA MET A 1 -0.39 8.94 -13.02
C MET A 1 -0.86 7.75 -13.81
N ASN A 2 -0.48 6.55 -13.41
CA ASN A 2 -1.05 5.35 -14.02
C ASN A 2 -2.41 5.12 -13.37
N SER A 3 -3.47 5.21 -14.16
CA SER A 3 -4.84 4.96 -13.69
C SER A 3 -5.00 3.51 -13.25
N GLY A 4 -5.70 3.29 -12.13
CA GLY A 4 -5.96 1.95 -11.58
C GLY A 4 -4.93 1.44 -10.55
N LEU A 5 -3.77 2.09 -10.41
CA LEU A 5 -2.84 1.80 -9.33
C LEU A 5 -3.14 2.66 -8.10
N ILE A 6 -3.02 2.06 -6.92
CA ILE A 6 -2.97 2.80 -5.67
C ILE A 6 -1.60 3.46 -5.57
N HIS A 7 -1.59 4.72 -5.11
CA HIS A 7 -0.38 5.53 -4.98
C HIS A 7 -0.12 5.84 -3.50
N GLU A 8 1.15 6.03 -3.14
CA GLU A 8 1.59 6.27 -1.75
C GLU A 8 0.85 7.44 -1.08
N LYS A 9 0.53 8.49 -1.84
CA LYS A 9 -0.17 9.69 -1.37
C LYS A 9 -1.69 9.59 -1.41
N SER A 10 -2.25 8.41 -1.70
CA SER A 10 -3.70 8.21 -1.73
C SER A 10 -4.30 8.13 -0.32
N ALA A 11 -5.57 8.51 -0.20
CA ALA A 11 -6.32 8.39 1.05
C ALA A 11 -6.34 6.94 1.55
N VAL A 12 -6.45 5.96 0.65
CA VAL A 12 -6.46 4.53 0.99
C VAL A 12 -5.18 4.13 1.76
N VAL A 13 -4.00 4.49 1.24
CA VAL A 13 -2.72 4.21 1.93
C VAL A 13 -2.67 4.89 3.29
N ALA A 14 -3.16 6.13 3.39
CA ALA A 14 -3.21 6.86 4.65
C ALA A 14 -4.11 6.18 5.70
N GLU A 15 -5.32 5.73 5.33
CA GLU A 15 -6.24 5.10 6.27
C GLU A 15 -5.76 3.72 6.75
N PHE A 16 -5.23 2.88 5.85
CA PHE A 16 -4.66 1.58 6.27
C PHE A 16 -3.45 1.75 7.19
N LYS A 17 -2.61 2.77 6.94
CA LYS A 17 -1.48 3.09 7.83
C LYS A 17 -1.97 3.48 9.23
N LYS A 18 -3.06 4.23 9.37
CA LYS A 18 -3.61 4.63 10.68
C LYS A 18 -4.02 3.43 11.54
N ILE A 19 -4.52 2.36 10.92
CA ILE A 19 -4.90 1.12 11.62
C ILE A 19 -3.76 0.10 11.71
N GLY A 20 -2.52 0.50 11.42
CA GLY A 20 -1.31 -0.32 11.58
C GLY A 20 -1.08 -1.34 10.46
N TRP A 21 -1.78 -1.24 9.33
CA TRP A 21 -1.53 -2.09 8.18
C TRP A 21 -0.37 -1.55 7.33
N LYS A 22 0.31 -2.47 6.64
CA LYS A 22 1.41 -2.18 5.72
C LYS A 22 0.92 -2.35 4.28
N TRP A 23 1.57 -1.63 3.36
CA TRP A 23 1.21 -1.58 1.96
C TRP A 23 2.33 -2.17 1.09
N GLY A 24 1.99 -3.00 0.11
CA GLY A 24 2.97 -3.69 -0.75
C GLY A 24 3.80 -2.74 -1.64
N GLY A 25 3.38 -1.49 -1.83
CA GLY A 25 4.19 -0.46 -2.49
C GLY A 25 5.49 -0.10 -1.75
N HIS A 26 5.59 -0.42 -0.45
CA HIS A 26 6.80 -0.23 0.36
C HIS A 26 7.76 -1.43 0.34
N TRP A 27 7.41 -2.54 -0.32
CA TRP A 27 8.31 -3.69 -0.43
C TRP A 27 9.57 -3.36 -1.24
N ARG A 28 10.68 -4.02 -0.90
CA ARG A 28 11.97 -3.83 -1.59
C ARG A 28 11.98 -4.43 -3.00
N SER A 29 11.24 -5.52 -3.21
CA SER A 29 11.11 -6.24 -4.48
C SER A 29 9.67 -6.76 -4.64
N LEU A 30 9.28 -7.09 -5.88
CA LEU A 30 7.95 -7.65 -6.20
C LEU A 30 6.78 -6.81 -5.65
N LYS A 31 6.88 -5.47 -5.76
CA LYS A 31 5.87 -4.55 -5.24
C LYS A 31 4.48 -4.88 -5.79
N ASP A 32 3.56 -5.14 -4.87
CA ASP A 32 2.14 -5.20 -5.18
C ASP A 32 1.44 -3.97 -4.62
N TYR A 33 1.10 -3.04 -5.51
CA TYR A 33 0.44 -1.80 -5.13
C TYR A 33 -1.02 -1.99 -4.67
N GLN A 34 -1.63 -3.16 -4.87
CA GLN A 34 -2.98 -3.44 -4.39
C GLN A 34 -2.99 -4.16 -3.03
N HIS A 35 -1.82 -4.64 -2.58
CA HIS A 35 -1.72 -5.44 -1.36
C HIS A 35 -1.67 -4.60 -0.09
N PHE A 36 -2.52 -4.96 0.87
CA PHE A 36 -2.46 -4.49 2.24
C PHE A 36 -2.49 -5.69 3.18
N SER A 37 -1.61 -5.72 4.17
CA SER A 37 -1.66 -6.73 5.23
C SER A 37 -1.20 -6.16 6.56
N HIS A 38 -1.73 -6.70 7.67
CA HIS A 38 -1.36 -6.27 9.02
C HIS A 38 0.12 -6.58 9.33
N ASN A 39 0.64 -7.70 8.84
CA ASN A 39 2.03 -8.13 9.08
C ASN A 39 3.01 -7.63 7.99
N GLY A 40 2.51 -7.24 6.81
CA GLY A 40 3.30 -6.76 5.67
C GLY A 40 3.89 -7.86 4.80
N GLN A 41 3.34 -9.07 4.91
CA GLN A 41 3.63 -10.21 4.03
C GLN A 41 2.45 -10.44 3.09
#